data_AF-A0A935QH43-F1
#
_entry.id   AF-A0A935QH43-F1
#
_cell.length_a   1.000
_cell.length_b   1.000
_cell.length_c   1.000
_cell.angle_alpha   90.00
_cell.angle_beta   90.00
_cell.angle_gamma   90.00
#
_symmetry.space_group_name_H-M   'P 1'
#
loop_
_entity.id
_entity.type
_entity.pdbx_description
1 polymer ?
#
loop_
_entity_poly.entity_id
_entity_poly.type
_entity_poly.pdbx_seq_one_letter_code
_entity_poly.pdbx_strand_id
1 'polypeptide(L)'
;MRGPAVLNAYLLTERPDTDVAALFVVAKGPTTGQPLTPAGLPSIFRFHRMRSAVPAGAPHALRHTFGTALAQAGVDLAVMQALLGHAHVDATARYIHLAPTHVKAEYDAARSRQRQAH
;
A
#
# COMPACT_ATOMS: atom_id res chain seq x y z
N MET A 1 11.32 10.48 -5.06
CA MET A 1 9.92 10.62 -4.58
C MET A 1 9.15 11.59 -5.49
N ARG A 2 8.20 11.11 -6.29
CA ARG A 2 7.29 11.91 -7.14
C ARG A 2 5.84 11.92 -6.59
N GLY A 3 5.68 11.78 -5.27
CA GLY A 3 4.39 11.59 -4.60
C GLY A 3 3.35 12.71 -4.87
N PRO A 4 3.68 13.99 -4.66
CA PRO A 4 2.72 15.07 -4.91
C PRO A 4 2.47 15.33 -6.39
N ALA A 5 3.42 15.01 -7.28
CA ALA A 5 3.28 15.30 -8.71
C ALA A 5 2.14 14.49 -9.36
N VAL A 6 2.00 13.21 -9.01
CA VAL A 6 0.94 12.36 -9.59
C VAL A 6 -0.43 12.72 -9.04
N LEU A 7 -0.54 12.98 -7.73
CA LEU A 7 -1.81 13.40 -7.15
C LEU A 7 -2.25 14.78 -7.66
N ASN A 8 -1.31 15.72 -7.80
CA ASN A 8 -1.60 17.03 -8.37
C ASN A 8 -2.00 16.92 -9.85
N ALA A 9 -1.31 16.08 -10.64
CA ALA A 9 -1.72 15.83 -12.01
C ALA A 9 -3.15 15.29 -12.07
N TYR A 10 -3.49 14.33 -11.20
CA TYR A 10 -4.85 13.83 -11.09
C TYR A 10 -5.84 14.97 -10.77
N LEU A 11 -5.60 15.73 -9.69
CA LEU A 11 -6.49 16.79 -9.24
C LEU A 11 -6.68 17.92 -10.26
N LEU A 12 -5.63 18.25 -11.01
CA LEU A 12 -5.63 19.40 -11.91
C LEU A 12 -6.01 19.06 -13.35
N THR A 13 -5.84 17.80 -13.78
CA THR A 13 -5.97 17.44 -15.20
C THR A 13 -6.82 16.21 -15.48
N GLU A 14 -6.93 15.26 -14.55
CA GLU A 14 -7.61 13.97 -14.83
C GLU A 14 -8.91 13.80 -14.04
N ARG A 15 -9.05 14.46 -12.88
CA ARG A 15 -10.23 14.38 -12.02
C ARG A 15 -11.39 15.09 -12.72
N PRO A 16 -12.51 14.40 -12.99
CA PRO A 16 -13.72 15.04 -13.49
C PRO A 16 -14.22 16.14 -12.56
N ASP A 17 -14.82 17.18 -13.14
CA ASP A 17 -15.52 18.22 -12.37
C ASP A 17 -16.71 17.60 -11.63
N THR A 18 -16.74 17.79 -10.31
CA THR A 18 -17.76 17.25 -9.41
C THR A 18 -17.68 17.93 -8.06
N ASP A 19 -18.85 18.16 -7.45
CA ASP A 19 -18.99 18.73 -6.11
C ASP A 19 -18.76 17.71 -4.98
N VAL A 20 -18.48 16.46 -5.35
CA VAL A 20 -18.20 15.38 -4.40
C VAL A 20 -16.85 15.62 -3.71
N ALA A 21 -16.85 15.57 -2.37
CA ALA A 21 -15.66 15.77 -1.55
C ALA A 21 -14.67 14.59 -1.58
N ALA A 22 -15.08 13.40 -2.06
CA ALA A 22 -14.21 12.24 -2.16
C ALA A 22 -13.00 12.54 -3.06
N LEU A 23 -11.79 12.19 -2.59
CA LEU A 23 -10.56 12.43 -3.32
C LEU A 23 -10.58 11.74 -4.69
N PHE A 24 -10.84 10.43 -4.69
CA PHE A 24 -10.93 9.64 -5.91
C PHE A 24 -12.38 9.45 -6.34
N VAL A 25 -12.66 9.79 -7.59
CA VAL A 25 -13.97 9.66 -8.24
C VAL A 25 -13.88 8.78 -9.49
N VAL A 26 -15.02 8.27 -9.94
CA VAL A 26 -15.11 7.51 -11.19
C VAL A 26 -14.79 8.43 -12.37
N ALA A 27 -13.80 8.05 -13.17
CA ALA A 27 -13.30 8.89 -14.27
C ALA A 27 -14.04 8.71 -15.59
N LYS A 28 -14.74 7.58 -15.79
CA LYS A 28 -15.39 7.23 -17.07
C LYS A 28 -16.67 6.43 -16.84
N GLY A 29 -17.64 6.61 -17.76
CA GLY A 29 -18.90 5.88 -17.78
C GLY A 29 -20.07 6.66 -17.15
N PRO A 30 -21.23 6.00 -16.95
CA PRO A 30 -22.46 6.66 -16.53
C PRO A 30 -22.42 7.25 -15.11
N THR A 31 -21.50 6.77 -14.26
CA THR A 31 -21.33 7.24 -12.87
C THR A 31 -20.13 8.17 -12.71
N THR A 32 -19.65 8.78 -13.81
CA THR A 32 -18.51 9.72 -13.77
C THR A 32 -18.74 10.84 -12.75
N GLY A 33 -17.70 11.20 -12.00
CA GLY A 33 -17.76 12.23 -10.95
C GLY A 33 -18.30 11.75 -9.60
N GLN A 34 -18.86 10.53 -9.51
CA GLN A 34 -19.28 9.92 -8.25
C GLN A 34 -18.09 9.32 -7.48
N PRO A 35 -18.17 9.14 -6.14
CA PRO A 35 -17.10 8.52 -5.36
C PRO A 35 -16.69 7.15 -5.91
N LEU A 36 -15.37 6.89 -5.95
CA LEU A 36 -14.88 5.56 -6.28
C LEU A 36 -15.26 4.58 -5.16
N THR A 37 -15.93 3.48 -5.51
CA THR A 37 -16.35 2.47 -4.54
C THR A 37 -15.29 1.39 -4.34
N PRO A 38 -15.30 0.67 -3.19
CA PRO A 38 -14.44 -0.50 -3.00
C PRO A 38 -14.57 -1.55 -4.10
N ALA A 39 -15.78 -1.74 -4.66
CA ALA A 39 -16.02 -2.64 -5.78
C ALA A 39 -15.49 -2.10 -7.13
N GLY A 40 -15.38 -0.78 -7.28
CA GLY A 40 -14.80 -0.13 -8.46
C GLY A 40 -13.27 -0.32 -8.54
N LEU A 41 -12.58 -0.37 -7.40
CA LEU A 41 -11.12 -0.48 -7.36
C LEU A 41 -10.59 -1.75 -8.06
N PRO A 42 -11.12 -2.97 -7.81
CA PRO A 42 -10.74 -4.17 -8.56
C PRO A 42 -10.90 -4.04 -10.09
N SER A 43 -11.92 -3.31 -10.55
CA SER A 43 -12.18 -3.09 -11.98
C SER A 43 -11.09 -2.22 -12.63
N ILE A 44 -10.60 -1.20 -11.93
CA ILE A 44 -9.47 -0.36 -12.37
C ILE A 44 -8.22 -1.24 -12.55
N PHE A 45 -7.89 -2.04 -11.53
CA PHE A 45 -6.73 -2.94 -11.61
C PHE A 45 -6.88 -3.97 -12.73
N ARG A 46 -8.07 -4.55 -12.90
CA ARG A 46 -8.34 -5.47 -14.02
C ARG A 46 -8.11 -4.80 -15.37
N PHE A 47 -8.60 -3.59 -15.57
CA PHE A 47 -8.39 -2.83 -16.80
C PHE A 47 -6.89 -2.62 -17.09
N HIS A 48 -6.11 -2.20 -16.09
CA HIS A 48 -4.67 -1.97 -16.27
C HIS A 48 -3.86 -3.27 -16.44
N ARG A 49 -4.26 -4.38 -15.79
CA ARG A 49 -3.63 -5.69 -16.01
C ARG A 49 -3.71 -6.13 -17.47
N MET A 50 -4.85 -5.91 -18.12
CA MET A 50 -5.04 -6.26 -19.54
C MET A 50 -4.24 -5.40 -20.51
N ARG A 51 -3.69 -4.28 -20.03
CA ARG A 51 -3.00 -3.25 -20.84
C ARG A 51 -1.54 -3.05 -20.46
N SER A 52 -1.04 -3.85 -19.53
CA SER A 52 0.32 -3.77 -19.02
C SER A 52 0.97 -5.15 -19.04
N ALA A 53 2.29 -5.18 -18.94
CA ALA A 53 3.04 -6.42 -18.78
C ALA A 53 3.04 -6.97 -17.33
N VAL A 54 2.10 -6.53 -16.48
CA VAL A 54 2.05 -6.87 -15.05
C VAL A 54 0.74 -7.62 -14.72
N PRO A 55 0.62 -8.91 -15.06
CA PRO A 55 -0.61 -9.68 -14.88
C PRO A 55 -0.96 -9.92 -13.40
N ALA A 56 -0.01 -9.81 -12.49
CA ALA A 56 -0.24 -9.89 -11.04
C ALA A 56 -0.61 -8.54 -10.40
N GLY A 57 -0.76 -7.46 -11.18
CA GLY A 57 -1.02 -6.12 -10.68
C GLY A 57 -2.34 -6.04 -9.91
N ALA A 58 -2.24 -5.90 -8.59
CA ALA A 58 -3.38 -5.80 -7.67
C ALA A 58 -3.00 -4.94 -6.44
N PRO A 59 -3.98 -4.38 -5.70
CA PRO A 59 -3.70 -3.57 -4.51
C PRO A 59 -2.81 -4.29 -3.50
N HIS A 60 -3.05 -5.59 -3.27
CA HIS A 60 -2.26 -6.39 -2.35
C HIS A 60 -0.82 -6.60 -2.84
N ALA A 61 -0.62 -6.78 -4.16
CA ALA A 61 0.71 -6.92 -4.76
C ALA A 61 1.52 -5.62 -4.59
N LEU A 62 0.90 -4.45 -4.81
CA LEU A 62 1.56 -3.16 -4.56
C LEU A 62 1.94 -2.98 -3.09
N ARG A 63 1.07 -3.39 -2.17
CA ARG A 63 1.34 -3.38 -0.73
C ARG A 63 2.51 -4.31 -0.38
N HIS A 64 2.59 -5.47 -1.01
CA HIS A 64 3.72 -6.39 -0.86
C HIS A 64 5.03 -5.77 -1.34
N THR A 65 5.05 -5.20 -2.55
CA THR A 65 6.24 -4.52 -3.07
C THR A 65 6.70 -3.38 -2.16
N PHE A 66 5.76 -2.58 -1.64
CA PHE A 66 6.08 -1.51 -0.69
C PHE A 66 6.64 -2.06 0.63
N GLY A 67 6.01 -3.08 1.22
CA GLY A 67 6.49 -3.72 2.45
C GLY A 67 7.88 -4.35 2.29
N THR A 68 8.13 -5.02 1.16
CA THR A 68 9.46 -5.55 0.81
C THR A 68 10.50 -4.43 0.72
N ALA A 69 10.19 -3.33 0.03
CA ALA A 69 11.12 -2.21 -0.11
C ALA A 69 11.46 -1.57 1.25
N LEU A 70 10.47 -1.40 2.13
CA LEU A 70 10.70 -0.87 3.48
C LEU A 70 11.60 -1.81 4.31
N ALA A 71 11.33 -3.12 4.27
CA ALA A 71 12.15 -4.09 4.99
C ALA A 71 13.60 -4.09 4.51
N GLN A 72 13.81 -4.14 3.20
CA GLN A 72 15.15 -4.14 2.61
C GLN A 72 15.92 -2.85 2.91
N ALA A 73 15.22 -1.73 3.06
CA ALA A 73 15.79 -0.45 3.49
C ALA A 73 16.10 -0.39 5.00
N GLY A 74 15.78 -1.45 5.78
CA GLY A 74 16.02 -1.49 7.22
C GLY A 74 15.09 -0.60 8.03
N VAL A 75 13.90 -0.29 7.49
CA VAL A 75 12.90 0.48 8.23
C VAL A 75 12.41 -0.34 9.42
N ASP A 76 12.31 0.31 10.58
CA ASP A 76 11.82 -0.30 11.81
C ASP A 76 10.42 -0.93 11.64
N LEU A 77 10.17 -2.05 12.33
CA LEU A 77 8.95 -2.84 12.17
C LEU A 77 7.68 -2.08 12.58
N ALA A 78 7.74 -1.24 13.63
CA ALA A 78 6.60 -0.44 14.05
C ALA A 78 6.28 0.66 13.03
N VAL A 79 7.33 1.27 12.46
CA VAL A 79 7.19 2.25 11.37
C VAL A 79 6.58 1.59 10.14
N MET A 80 7.07 0.41 9.76
CA MET A 80 6.49 -0.36 8.65
C MET A 80 5.01 -0.69 8.90
N GLN A 81 4.66 -1.11 10.12
CA GLN A 81 3.28 -1.42 10.49
C GLN A 81 2.36 -0.22 10.30
N ALA A 82 2.79 0.96 10.74
CA ALA A 82 2.04 2.20 10.61
C ALA A 82 1.89 2.63 9.14
N LEU A 83 2.97 2.60 8.36
CA LEU A 83 2.97 2.98 6.94
C LEU A 83 2.13 2.04 6.07
N LEU A 84 2.14 0.75 6.40
CA LEU A 84 1.25 -0.22 5.77
C LEU A 84 -0.17 0.02 6.30
N GLY A 85 -0.36 0.30 7.58
CA GLY A 85 -1.67 0.33 8.24
C GLY A 85 -2.15 -1.09 8.56
N HIS A 86 -1.27 -1.93 9.10
CA HIS A 86 -1.66 -3.25 9.61
C HIS A 86 -2.15 -3.14 11.06
N ALA A 87 -3.32 -3.71 11.34
CA ALA A 87 -3.88 -3.78 12.69
C ALA A 87 -3.05 -4.67 13.64
N HIS A 88 -2.42 -5.72 13.09
CA HIS A 88 -1.58 -6.65 13.85
C HIS A 88 -0.16 -6.70 13.31
N VAL A 89 0.81 -6.72 14.23
CA VAL A 89 2.25 -6.76 13.89
C VAL A 89 2.62 -8.01 13.09
N ASP A 90 1.95 -9.14 13.30
CA ASP A 90 2.22 -10.40 12.58
C ASP A 90 2.07 -10.25 11.06
N ALA A 91 1.15 -9.39 10.60
CA ALA A 91 0.99 -9.12 9.17
C ALA A 91 2.23 -8.44 8.57
N THR A 92 2.92 -7.59 9.35
CA THR A 92 4.15 -6.89 9.00
C THR A 92 5.39 -7.76 9.23
N ALA A 93 5.40 -8.58 10.28
CA ALA A 93 6.51 -9.46 10.64
C ALA A 93 6.89 -10.43 9.50
N ARG A 94 5.94 -10.75 8.61
CA ARG A 94 6.22 -11.52 7.38
C ARG A 94 7.34 -10.93 6.52
N TYR A 95 7.62 -9.62 6.59
CA TYR A 95 8.72 -8.99 5.84
C TYR A 95 10.07 -9.01 6.56
N ILE A 96 10.14 -9.36 7.85
CA ILE A 96 11.37 -9.24 8.65
C ILE A 96 12.53 -10.08 8.12
N HIS A 97 12.23 -11.19 7.42
CA HIS A 97 13.23 -12.04 6.79
C HIS A 97 14.01 -11.34 5.67
N LEU A 98 13.49 -10.21 5.16
CA LEU A 98 14.12 -9.37 4.15
C LEU A 98 14.89 -8.19 4.75
N ALA A 99 14.82 -8.01 6.07
CA ALA A 99 15.47 -6.90 6.75
C ALA A 99 16.97 -7.16 6.95
N PRO A 100 17.79 -6.10 7.08
CA PRO A 100 19.18 -6.20 7.50
C PRO A 100 19.33 -7.01 8.80
N THR A 101 20.48 -7.66 8.94
CA THR A 101 20.76 -8.60 10.05
C THR A 101 20.54 -7.98 11.43
N HIS A 102 20.91 -6.72 11.63
CA HIS A 102 20.73 -6.02 12.91
C HIS A 102 19.24 -5.80 13.24
N VAL A 103 18.42 -5.32 12.30
CA VAL A 103 16.97 -5.12 12.49
C VAL A 103 16.28 -6.45 12.81
N LYS A 104 16.65 -7.52 12.09
CA LYS A 104 16.13 -8.86 12.36
C LYS A 104 16.53 -9.36 13.75
N ALA A 105 17.78 -9.15 14.16
CA ALA A 105 18.27 -9.58 15.47
C ALA A 105 17.55 -8.85 16.63
N GLU A 106 17.31 -7.54 16.48
CA GLU A 106 16.55 -6.75 17.47
C GLU A 106 15.11 -7.26 17.62
N TYR A 107 14.45 -7.58 16.50
CA TYR A 107 13.12 -8.18 16.51
C TYR A 107 13.11 -9.55 17.20
N ASP A 108 14.05 -10.44 16.86
CA ASP A 108 14.16 -11.78 17.44
C ASP A 108 14.41 -11.72 18.96
N ALA A 109 15.22 -10.75 19.43
CA ALA A 109 15.45 -10.49 20.84
C ALA A 109 14.19 -9.96 21.54
N ALA A 110 13.45 -9.05 20.91
CA ALA A 110 12.18 -8.54 21.44
C ALA A 110 11.13 -9.66 21.61
N ARG A 111 10.94 -10.53 20.61
CA ARG A 111 10.03 -11.68 20.71
C ARG A 111 10.45 -12.67 21.79
N SER A 112 11.74 -12.87 21.99
CA SER A 112 12.25 -13.79 23.01
C SER A 112 11.96 -13.27 24.41
N ARG A 113 12.14 -11.96 24.66
CA ARG A 113 11.76 -11.31 25.92
C ARG A 113 10.25 -11.43 26.20
N GLN A 114 9.41 -11.22 25.18
CA GLN A 114 7.96 -11.31 25.34
C GLN A 114 7.50 -12.74 25.67
N ARG A 115 8.16 -13.77 25.12
CA ARG A 115 7.89 -15.19 25.45
C ARG A 115 8.32 -15.60 26.86
N GLN A 116 9.34 -14.95 27.41
CA GLN A 116 9.83 -15.23 28.77
C GLN A 116 9.02 -14.52 29.87
N ALA A 117 8.25 -13.49 29.51
CA ALA A 117 7.40 -12.74 30.42
C ALA A 117 6.01 -13.38 30.63
N HIS A 118 5.74 -14.51 29.97
CA HIS A 118 4.53 -15.33 30.07
C HIS A 118 4.89 -16.71 30.61
#